data_AF-A0A519Y790-F1
#
_entry.id   AF-A0A519Y790-F1
#
_cell.length_a   1.000
_cell.length_b   1.000
_cell.length_c   1.000
_cell.angle_alpha   90.00
_cell.angle_beta   90.00
_cell.angle_gamma   90.00
#
_symmetry.space_group_name_H-M   'P 1'
#
loop_
_entity.id
_entity.type
_entity.pdbx_description
1 polymer ?
#
loop_
_entity_poly.entity_id
_entity_poly.type
_entity_poly.pdbx_seq_one_letter_code
_entity_poly.pdbx_strand_id
1 'polypeptide(L)'
;MFPTVSHFISYLFGIEIPLPFNTFGVFVALAFLAGYWAFSEELKRKEALGILKPVKHTTTIGEPASTWELISNGIFGFLIGYKLIYALINYKLFVSDSQTVLLSTKGNLLGGLALGALLAY
;
A
#
# COMPACT_ATOMS: atom_id res chain seq x y z
N MET A 1 -9.55 -1.60 -23.06
CA MET A 1 -9.03 -1.44 -21.69
C MET A 1 -7.94 -0.39 -21.71
N PHE A 2 -7.91 0.53 -20.75
CA PHE A 2 -6.84 1.53 -20.65
C PHE A 2 -5.59 0.84 -20.06
N PRO A 3 -4.42 0.95 -20.70
CA PRO A 3 -3.21 0.27 -20.20
C PRO A 3 -2.78 0.82 -18.83
N THR A 4 -2.88 2.14 -18.63
CA THR A 4 -2.55 2.81 -17.37
C THR A 4 -3.68 3.72 -16.90
N VAL A 5 -3.64 4.05 -15.61
CA VAL A 5 -4.58 5.01 -14.99
C VAL A 5 -4.49 6.37 -15.68
N SER A 6 -3.31 6.75 -16.18
CA SER A 6 -3.07 7.97 -16.95
C SER A 6 -4.00 8.07 -18.16
N HIS A 7 -4.11 6.99 -18.94
CA HIS A 7 -4.99 6.96 -20.12
C HIS A 7 -6.47 6.97 -19.74
N PHE A 8 -6.82 6.35 -18.62
CA PHE A 8 -8.20 6.38 -18.10
C PHE A 8 -8.62 7.79 -17.66
N ILE A 9 -7.74 8.49 -16.91
CA ILE A 9 -7.97 9.87 -16.48
C ILE A 9 -8.02 10.82 -17.68
N SER A 10 -7.08 10.66 -18.63
CA SER A 10 -7.06 11.46 -19.85
C SER A 10 -8.37 11.30 -20.65
N TYR A 11 -8.90 10.09 -20.76
CA TYR A 11 -10.17 9.85 -21.44
C TYR A 11 -11.38 10.47 -20.72
N LEU A 12 -11.44 10.41 -19.39
CA LEU A 12 -12.58 10.92 -18.61
C LEU A 12 -12.57 12.44 -18.43
N PHE A 13 -11.39 13.03 -18.23
CA PHE A 13 -11.23 14.42 -17.78
C PHE A 13 -10.42 15.28 -18.75
N GLY A 14 -9.79 14.70 -19.78
CA GLY A 14 -8.91 15.42 -20.71
C GLY A 14 -7.56 15.82 -20.11
N ILE A 15 -7.20 15.32 -18.92
CA ILE A 15 -5.97 15.69 -18.20
C ILE A 15 -4.91 14.61 -18.38
N GLU A 16 -3.71 14.99 -18.84
CA GLU A 16 -2.57 14.08 -18.95
C GLU A 16 -1.73 14.11 -17.67
N ILE A 17 -1.87 13.08 -16.83
CA ILE A 17 -1.05 12.88 -15.64
C ILE A 17 -0.23 11.60 -15.84
N PRO A 18 1.12 11.67 -15.86
CA PRO A 18 1.97 10.51 -16.13
C PRO A 18 2.09 9.60 -14.91
N LEU A 19 1.09 8.75 -14.67
CA LEU A 19 1.08 7.77 -13.58
C LEU A 19 1.69 6.41 -14.01
N PRO A 20 2.53 5.80 -13.15
CA PRO A 20 3.19 4.51 -13.41
C PRO A 20 2.31 3.29 -13.11
N PHE A 21 1.02 3.49 -12.82
CA PHE A 21 0.11 2.44 -12.35
C PHE A 21 -0.75 1.89 -13.48
N ASN A 22 -0.80 0.56 -13.58
CA ASN A 22 -1.69 -0.15 -14.49
C ASN A 22 -3.13 -0.08 -13.97
N THR A 23 -4.07 0.12 -14.89
CA THR A 23 -5.51 0.19 -14.58
C THR A 23 -6.01 -1.06 -13.88
N PHE A 24 -5.52 -2.24 -14.30
CA PHE A 24 -5.85 -3.53 -13.68
C PHE A 24 -5.56 -3.53 -12.18
N GLY A 25 -4.35 -3.14 -11.76
CA GLY A 25 -3.96 -3.17 -10.35
C GLY A 25 -4.83 -2.26 -9.48
N VAL A 26 -5.20 -1.08 -10.00
CA VAL A 26 -6.09 -0.16 -9.29
C VAL A 26 -7.48 -0.74 -9.09
N PHE A 27 -8.09 -1.31 -10.13
CA PHE A 27 -9.41 -1.91 -9.99
C PHE A 27 -9.40 -3.16 -9.11
N VAL A 28 -8.31 -3.95 -9.10
CA VAL A 28 -8.14 -5.05 -8.16
C VAL A 28 -8.08 -4.53 -6.72
N ALA A 29 -7.30 -3.48 -6.44
CA ALA A 29 -7.25 -2.87 -5.12
C ALA A 29 -8.64 -2.33 -4.69
N LEU A 30 -9.37 -1.68 -5.59
CA LEU A 30 -10.74 -1.22 -5.33
C LEU A 30 -11.70 -2.39 -5.05
N ALA A 31 -11.57 -3.51 -5.74
CA ALA A 31 -12.38 -4.71 -5.50
C ALA A 31 -12.11 -5.29 -4.10
N PHE A 32 -10.86 -5.31 -3.64
CA PHE A 32 -10.53 -5.73 -2.27
C PHE A 32 -11.12 -4.77 -1.22
N LEU A 33 -11.04 -3.46 -1.44
CA LEU A 33 -11.63 -2.47 -0.53
C LEU A 33 -13.16 -2.61 -0.47
N ALA A 34 -13.82 -2.72 -1.62
CA ALA A 34 -15.26 -2.90 -1.71
C ALA A 34 -15.69 -4.23 -1.08
N GLY A 35 -14.95 -5.30 -1.32
CA GLY A 35 -15.17 -6.61 -0.71
C GLY A 35 -15.05 -6.53 0.81
N TYR A 36 -13.96 -5.97 1.33
CA TYR A 36 -13.77 -5.78 2.77
C TYR A 36 -14.93 -5.02 3.41
N TRP A 37 -15.36 -3.93 2.78
CA TRP A 37 -16.49 -3.14 3.27
C TRP A 37 -17.79 -3.94 3.27
N ALA A 38 -18.15 -4.56 2.16
CA ALA A 38 -19.38 -5.35 2.03
C ALA A 38 -19.42 -6.53 3.01
N PHE A 39 -18.31 -7.27 3.16
CA PHE A 39 -18.21 -8.36 4.12
C PHE A 39 -18.32 -7.86 5.55
N SER A 40 -17.65 -6.74 5.88
CA SER A 40 -17.70 -6.16 7.23
C SER A 40 -19.13 -5.74 7.61
N GLU A 41 -19.86 -5.09 6.70
CA GLU A 41 -21.26 -4.70 6.93
C GLU A 41 -22.19 -5.91 7.04
N GLU A 42 -21.99 -6.94 6.21
CA GLU A 42 -22.80 -8.16 6.27
C GLU A 42 -22.54 -8.96 7.57
N LEU A 43 -21.30 -9.00 8.06
CA LEU A 43 -20.96 -9.62 9.34
C LEU A 43 -21.63 -8.87 10.51
N LYS A 44 -21.58 -7.54 10.52
CA LYS A 44 -22.29 -6.72 11.52
C LYS A 44 -23.81 -6.95 11.48
N ARG A 45 -24.39 -7.04 10.27
CA ARG A 45 -25.82 -7.33 10.10
C ARG A 45 -26.19 -8.71 10.66
N LYS A 46 -25.38 -9.73 10.38
CA LYS A 46 -25.59 -11.09 10.91
C LYS A 46 -25.38 -11.18 12.42
N GLU A 47 -24.47 -10.39 12.97
CA GLU A 47 -24.29 -10.25 14.42
C GLU A 47 -25.52 -9.61 15.08
N ALA A 48 -26.05 -8.52 14.51
CA ALA A 48 -27.25 -7.85 15.00
C ALA A 48 -28.51 -8.76 14.96
N LEU A 49 -28.56 -9.68 14.00
CA LEU A 49 -29.61 -10.70 13.90
C LEU A 49 -29.40 -11.89 14.84
N GLY A 50 -28.30 -11.93 15.60
CA GLY A 50 -27.96 -13.02 16.50
C GLY A 50 -27.51 -14.31 15.80
N ILE A 51 -27.29 -14.27 14.48
CA ILE A 51 -26.82 -15.41 13.69
C ILE A 51 -25.33 -15.67 13.96
N LEU A 52 -24.54 -14.61 14.08
CA LEU A 52 -23.14 -14.64 14.47
C LEU A 52 -22.98 -14.08 15.88
N LYS A 53 -22.09 -14.68 16.67
CA LYS A 53 -21.78 -14.20 18.02
C LYS A 53 -20.48 -13.40 18.00
N PRO A 54 -20.40 -12.27 18.72
CA PRO A 54 -19.15 -11.54 18.85
C PRO A 54 -18.10 -12.37 19.56
N VAL A 55 -16.86 -12.30 19.07
CA VAL A 55 -15.69 -12.80 19.79
C VAL A 55 -15.13 -11.64 20.60
N LYS A 56 -15.25 -11.71 21.92
CA LYS A 56 -14.65 -10.73 22.82
C LYS A 56 -13.15 -11.00 22.89
N HIS A 57 -12.35 -10.10 22.34
CA HIS A 57 -10.90 -10.09 22.52
C HIS A 57 -10.51 -9.07 23.58
N THR A 58 -9.73 -9.50 24.55
CA THR A 58 -9.10 -8.59 25.51
C THR A 58 -7.88 -7.98 24.82
N THR A 59 -7.88 -6.65 24.65
CA THR A 59 -6.75 -5.91 24.09
C THR A 59 -6.01 -5.22 25.23
N THR A 60 -4.70 -5.47 25.35
CA THR A 60 -3.82 -4.72 26.25
C THR A 60 -3.51 -3.38 25.59
N ILE A 61 -3.83 -2.27 26.27
CA ILE A 61 -3.58 -0.91 25.78
C ILE A 61 -2.41 -0.32 26.57
N GLY A 62 -1.41 0.23 25.87
CA GLY A 62 -0.25 0.91 26.48
C GLY A 62 0.98 0.03 26.72
N GLU A 63 1.00 -1.19 26.18
CA GLU A 63 2.23 -1.99 26.12
C GLU A 63 3.21 -1.31 25.13
N PRO A 64 4.48 -1.11 25.51
CA PRO A 64 5.47 -0.59 24.57
C PRO A 64 5.67 -1.57 23.41
N ALA A 65 5.98 -1.03 22.23
CA ALA A 65 6.34 -1.86 21.09
C ALA A 65 7.47 -2.80 21.47
N SER A 66 7.29 -4.09 21.17
CA SER A 66 8.31 -5.10 21.40
C SER A 66 9.53 -4.81 20.52
N THR A 67 10.70 -5.25 20.98
CA THR A 67 11.95 -5.13 20.20
C THR A 67 11.81 -5.70 18.79
N TRP A 68 11.04 -6.79 18.64
CA TRP A 68 10.82 -7.42 17.34
C TRP A 68 9.89 -6.61 16.42
N GLU A 69 8.86 -5.96 16.97
CA GLU A 69 8.01 -5.04 16.20
C GLU A 69 8.83 -3.85 15.69
N LEU A 70 9.69 -3.27 16.51
CA LEU A 70 10.54 -2.15 16.09
C LEU A 70 11.53 -2.56 14.99
N ILE A 71 12.19 -3.72 15.15
CA ILE A 71 13.13 -4.25 14.15
C ILE A 71 12.40 -4.55 12.83
N SER A 72 11.26 -5.24 12.88
CA SER A 72 10.51 -5.61 11.68
C SER A 72 9.95 -4.39 10.94
N ASN A 73 9.42 -3.40 11.67
CA ASN A 73 9.00 -2.13 11.08
C ASN A 73 10.18 -1.34 10.50
N GLY A 74 11.33 -1.33 11.16
CA GLY A 74 12.55 -0.70 10.65
C GLY A 74 13.06 -1.32 9.35
N ILE A 75 13.11 -2.66 9.28
CA ILE A 75 13.48 -3.39 8.05
C ILE A 75 12.47 -3.10 6.95
N PHE A 76 11.17 -3.15 7.26
CA PHE A 76 10.11 -2.89 6.29
C PHE A 76 10.18 -1.46 5.76
N GLY A 77 10.36 -0.47 6.66
CA GLY A 77 10.58 0.93 6.31
C GLY A 77 11.82 1.14 5.47
N PHE A 78 12.90 0.42 5.77
CA PHE A 78 14.11 0.45 4.96
C PHE A 78 13.86 -0.05 3.54
N LEU A 79 13.23 -1.21 3.39
CA LEU A 79 12.95 -1.79 2.07
C LEU A 79 12.03 -0.89 1.24
N ILE A 80 10.98 -0.36 1.87
CA ILE A 80 10.06 0.58 1.24
C ILE A 80 10.79 1.86 0.85
N GLY A 81 11.51 2.49 1.76
CA GLY A 81 12.20 3.75 1.49
C GLY A 81 13.31 3.60 0.46
N TYR A 82 14.03 2.49 0.49
CA TYR A 82 15.08 2.18 -0.47
C TYR A 82 14.54 2.18 -1.91
N LYS A 83 13.33 1.65 -2.09
CA LYS A 83 12.68 1.58 -3.41
C LYS A 83 11.88 2.81 -3.77
N LEU A 84 11.00 3.27 -2.88
CA LEU A 84 10.11 4.39 -3.17
C LEU A 84 10.89 5.68 -3.41
N ILE A 85 11.91 5.99 -2.59
CA ILE A 85 12.69 7.21 -2.79
C ILE A 85 13.49 7.11 -4.11
N TYR A 86 14.01 5.94 -4.45
CA TYR A 86 14.68 5.73 -5.74
C TYR A 86 13.73 5.90 -6.93
N ALA A 87 12.51 5.39 -6.84
CA ALA A 87 11.47 5.53 -7.86
C ALA A 87 11.03 6.99 -8.03
N LEU A 88 10.92 7.76 -6.93
CA LEU A 88 10.59 9.18 -6.96
C LEU A 88 11.69 10.04 -7.60
N ILE A 89 12.95 9.77 -7.28
CA ILE A 89 14.09 10.48 -7.89
C ILE A 89 14.20 10.13 -9.39
N ASN A 90 13.96 8.87 -9.75
CA ASN A 90 14.01 8.37 -11.13
C ASN A 90 12.61 8.29 -11.75
N TYR A 91 11.76 9.29 -11.50
CA TYR A 91 10.35 9.24 -11.86
C TYR A 91 10.10 8.95 -13.34
N LYS A 92 10.87 9.54 -14.25
CA LYS A 92 10.76 9.28 -15.69
C LYS A 92 10.97 7.80 -16.03
N LEU A 93 11.98 7.18 -15.43
CA LEU A 93 12.28 5.76 -15.60
C LEU A 93 11.16 4.89 -14.98
N PHE A 94 10.65 5.32 -13.83
CA PHE A 94 9.57 4.60 -13.14
C PHE A 94 8.24 4.63 -13.91
N VAL A 95 7.93 5.74 -14.58
CA VAL A 95 6.75 5.85 -15.46
C VAL A 95 6.93 5.03 -16.74
N SER A 96 8.14 5.00 -17.31
CA SER A 96 8.40 4.21 -18.53
C SER A 96 8.46 2.71 -18.28
N ASP A 97 9.04 2.29 -17.15
CA ASP A 97 9.23 0.88 -16.80
C ASP A 97 9.26 0.69 -15.28
N SER A 98 8.07 0.63 -14.70
CA SER A 98 7.88 0.43 -13.26
C SER A 98 8.39 -0.94 -12.79
N GLN A 99 8.26 -1.97 -13.62
CA GLN A 99 8.67 -3.34 -13.28
C GLN A 99 10.19 -3.43 -13.12
N THR A 100 10.96 -2.86 -14.02
CA THR A 100 12.42 -2.84 -13.93
C THR A 100 12.90 -2.07 -12.69
N VAL A 101 12.28 -0.93 -12.38
CA VAL A 101 12.65 -0.15 -11.18
C VAL A 101 12.35 -0.93 -9.89
N LEU A 102 11.18 -1.56 -9.82
CA LEU A 102 10.75 -2.32 -8.63
C LEU A 102 11.54 -3.62 -8.44
N LEU A 103 11.74 -4.40 -9.50
CA LEU A 103 12.42 -5.70 -9.45
C LEU A 103 13.95 -5.63 -9.48
N SER A 104 14.54 -4.47 -9.80
CA SER A 104 16.00 -4.32 -9.77
C SER A 104 16.57 -4.41 -8.35
N THR A 105 17.89 -4.55 -8.22
CA THR A 105 18.59 -4.38 -6.94
C THR A 105 18.93 -2.92 -6.62
N LYS A 106 18.73 -2.02 -7.58
CA LYS A 106 19.02 -0.58 -7.43
C LYS A 106 18.00 0.09 -6.50
N GLY A 107 18.47 1.05 -5.71
CA GLY A 107 17.66 1.83 -4.78
C GLY A 107 18.44 2.97 -4.15
N ASN A 108 17.83 3.64 -3.18
CA ASN A 108 18.40 4.77 -2.46
C ASN A 108 18.63 4.41 -0.99
N LEU A 109 19.89 4.18 -0.62
CA LEU A 109 20.28 3.82 0.75
C LEU A 109 19.88 4.89 1.77
N LEU A 110 20.02 6.18 1.44
CA LEU A 110 19.63 7.27 2.34
C LEU A 110 18.11 7.29 2.54
N GLY A 111 17.35 7.05 1.47
CA GLY A 111 15.89 6.97 1.56
C GLY A 111 15.41 5.77 2.37
N GLY A 112 16.10 4.62 2.25
CA GLY A 112 15.87 3.46 3.09
C GLY A 112 16.16 3.76 4.56
N LEU A 113 17.32 4.33 4.88
CA LEU A 113 17.67 4.65 6.26
C LEU A 113 16.71 5.65 6.89
N ALA A 114 16.28 6.68 6.15
CA ALA A 114 15.33 7.68 6.65
C ALA A 114 13.97 7.07 7.01
N LEU A 115 13.38 6.27 6.11
CA LEU A 115 12.08 5.64 6.36
C LEU A 115 12.17 4.47 7.35
N GLY A 116 13.28 3.73 7.36
CA GLY A 116 13.54 2.70 8.35
C GLY A 116 13.64 3.29 9.76
N ALA A 117 14.36 4.40 9.93
CA ALA A 117 14.43 5.08 11.22
C ALA A 117 13.08 5.67 11.65
N LEU A 118 12.29 6.17 10.70
CA LEU A 118 10.96 6.73 10.99
C LEU A 118 9.93 5.68 11.40
N LEU A 119 9.99 4.46 10.84
CA LEU A 119 9.08 3.36 11.22
C LEU A 119 9.57 2.54 12.42
N ALA A 120 10.85 2.62 12.76
CA ALA A 120 11.42 1.97 13.95
C ALA A 120 11.33 2.84 15.22
N TYR A 121 10.76 4.04 15.11
CA TYR A 121 10.51 4.96 16.23
C TYR A 121 9.02 4.96 16.58
#